data_AF-A0AAP3V0N2-F1
#
_entry.id   AF-A0AAP3V0N2-F1
#
_cell.length_a   1.000
_cell.length_b   1.000
_cell.length_c   1.000
_cell.angle_alpha   90.00
_cell.angle_beta   90.00
_cell.angle_gamma   90.00
#
_symmetry.space_group_name_H-M   'P 1'
#
loop_
_entity.id
_entity.type
_entity.pdbx_description
1 polymer ?
#
loop_
_entity_poly.entity_id
_entity_poly.type
_entity_poly.pdbx_seq_one_letter_code
_entity_poly.pdbx_strand_id
1 'polypeptide(L)'
;SAYTNKTMNFHSGEVSTVTIEPAADDEVRQTIAVMGGEDWGMWIDQLQEAGVLADGATTVAYSYIGPEITHPIYKDGTIGQAKNDLEKTAISLNDQLKPQGGRAFVSVNKALVTQSSSAIPVVPLYISALYKVMKEKELHENCIQQMYRLFAGHLYNGGEAAADGSHLIRIDDWEMREDVQAEVMRRWTELETDNVP
;
A
#
# COMPACT_ATOMS: atom_id res chain seq x y z
N SER A 1 -20.71 4.70 6.93
CA SER A 1 -21.33 6.03 6.78
C SER A 1 -20.59 6.79 5.69
N ALA A 2 -21.21 7.80 5.09
CA ALA A 2 -20.53 8.65 4.11
C ALA A 2 -19.25 9.25 4.72
N TYR A 3 -18.18 9.28 3.95
CA TYR A 3 -16.87 9.80 4.34
C TYR A 3 -16.58 11.08 3.58
N THR A 4 -16.38 12.19 4.29
CA THR A 4 -16.10 13.51 3.69
C THR A 4 -14.72 14.00 4.12
N ASN A 5 -13.89 14.42 3.17
CA ASN A 5 -12.59 15.04 3.49
C ASN A 5 -12.11 16.00 2.37
N LYS A 6 -11.02 16.73 2.64
CA LYS A 6 -10.32 17.54 1.64
C LYS A 6 -9.72 16.64 0.56
N THR A 7 -9.77 17.09 -0.68
CA THR A 7 -9.13 16.49 -1.85
C THR A 7 -8.52 17.59 -2.70
N MET A 8 -7.71 17.22 -3.67
CA MET A 8 -7.13 18.15 -4.63
C MET A 8 -7.37 17.66 -6.05
N ASN A 9 -7.85 18.56 -6.92
CA ASN A 9 -7.83 18.30 -8.35
C ASN A 9 -6.40 18.44 -8.86
N PHE A 10 -5.80 17.31 -9.27
CA PHE A 10 -4.40 17.28 -9.69
C PHE A 10 -4.11 18.14 -10.95
N HIS A 11 -5.11 18.42 -11.79
CA HIS A 11 -4.93 19.23 -12.99
C HIS A 11 -4.99 20.74 -12.71
N SER A 12 -5.84 21.16 -11.76
CA SER A 12 -6.03 22.59 -11.44
C SER A 12 -5.32 23.05 -10.17
N GLY A 13 -4.91 22.12 -9.29
CA GLY A 13 -4.39 22.42 -7.95
C GLY A 13 -5.46 22.86 -6.95
N GLU A 14 -6.74 22.86 -7.35
CA GLU A 14 -7.85 23.30 -6.49
C GLU A 14 -8.10 22.31 -5.36
N VAL A 15 -8.09 22.81 -4.12
CA VAL A 15 -8.50 22.09 -2.92
C VAL A 15 -10.00 22.24 -2.73
N SER A 16 -10.69 21.12 -2.59
CA SER A 16 -12.13 21.06 -2.37
C SER A 16 -12.48 19.91 -1.43
N THR A 17 -13.76 19.74 -1.12
CA THR A 17 -14.24 18.60 -0.33
C THR A 17 -14.86 17.55 -1.23
N VAL A 18 -14.58 16.29 -0.95
CA VAL A 18 -15.22 15.13 -1.60
C VAL A 18 -15.95 14.30 -0.56
N THR A 19 -17.11 13.76 -0.92
CA THR A 19 -17.85 12.79 -0.13
C THR A 19 -17.87 11.46 -0.86
N ILE A 20 -17.50 10.39 -0.17
CA ILE A 20 -17.52 9.01 -0.65
C ILE A 20 -18.63 8.28 0.11
N GLU A 21 -19.61 7.77 -0.64
CA GLU A 21 -20.70 6.99 -0.06
C GLU A 21 -20.22 5.57 0.30
N PRO A 22 -20.85 4.91 1.28
CA PRO A 22 -20.59 3.51 1.56
C PRO A 22 -20.85 2.64 0.33
N ALA A 23 -19.96 1.68 0.09
CA ALA A 23 -20.14 0.72 -0.98
C ALA A 23 -21.26 -0.29 -0.66
N ALA A 24 -21.93 -0.75 -1.70
CA ALA A 24 -22.85 -1.88 -1.64
C ALA A 24 -22.10 -3.23 -1.56
N ASP A 25 -22.80 -4.28 -1.12
CA ASP A 25 -22.21 -5.60 -0.89
C ASP A 25 -21.65 -6.26 -2.17
N ASP A 26 -22.18 -5.92 -3.34
CA ASP A 26 -21.68 -6.36 -4.64
C ASP A 26 -20.39 -5.63 -5.04
N GLU A 27 -20.30 -4.32 -4.80
CA GLU A 27 -19.08 -3.53 -5.02
C GLU A 27 -17.92 -4.03 -4.14
N VAL A 28 -18.20 -4.42 -2.89
CA VAL A 28 -17.21 -5.05 -2.00
C VAL A 28 -16.70 -6.36 -2.62
N ARG A 29 -17.61 -7.26 -3.04
CA ARG A 29 -17.25 -8.55 -3.62
C ARG A 29 -16.44 -8.41 -4.90
N GLN A 30 -16.85 -7.50 -5.79
CA GLN A 30 -16.12 -7.21 -7.03
C GLN A 30 -14.73 -6.63 -6.75
N THR A 31 -14.61 -5.76 -5.75
CA THR A 31 -13.30 -5.20 -5.35
C THR A 31 -12.37 -6.29 -4.84
N ILE A 32 -12.87 -7.24 -4.03
CA ILE A 32 -12.09 -8.39 -3.56
C ILE A 32 -11.63 -9.25 -4.75
N ALA A 33 -12.54 -9.58 -5.67
CA ALA A 33 -12.19 -10.39 -6.84
C ALA A 33 -11.09 -9.77 -7.72
N VAL A 34 -11.04 -8.44 -7.81
CA VAL A 34 -10.06 -7.73 -8.65
C VAL A 34 -8.76 -7.40 -7.91
N MET A 35 -8.84 -7.02 -6.63
CA MET A 35 -7.71 -6.45 -5.88
C MET A 35 -7.21 -7.33 -4.73
N GLY A 36 -7.87 -8.47 -4.52
CA GLY A 36 -7.50 -9.51 -3.56
C GLY A 36 -6.36 -10.39 -4.06
N GLY A 37 -6.22 -11.56 -3.45
CA GLY A 37 -5.11 -12.48 -3.74
C GLY A 37 -5.42 -13.58 -4.74
N GLU A 38 -6.65 -13.70 -5.24
CA GLU A 38 -7.09 -14.83 -6.08
C GLU A 38 -6.18 -15.04 -7.31
N ASP A 39 -5.98 -14.01 -8.13
CA ASP A 39 -5.12 -14.11 -9.33
C ASP A 39 -3.66 -14.40 -8.98
N TRP A 40 -3.16 -13.83 -7.88
CA TRP A 40 -1.80 -14.12 -7.40
C TRP A 40 -1.66 -15.60 -7.01
N GLY A 41 -2.67 -16.18 -6.37
CA GLY A 41 -2.77 -17.61 -6.09
C GLY A 41 -2.71 -18.43 -7.37
N MET A 42 -3.57 -18.12 -8.34
CA MET A 42 -3.64 -18.81 -9.64
C MET A 42 -2.30 -18.79 -10.39
N TRP A 43 -1.56 -17.67 -10.34
CA TRP A 43 -0.23 -17.58 -10.93
C TRP A 43 0.76 -18.54 -10.26
N ILE A 44 0.79 -18.60 -8.94
CA ILE A 44 1.72 -19.49 -8.23
C ILE A 44 1.36 -20.96 -8.47
N ASP A 45 0.08 -21.31 -8.45
CA ASP A 45 -0.39 -22.66 -8.75
C ASP A 45 0.06 -23.09 -10.15
N GLN A 46 -0.19 -22.26 -11.16
CA GLN A 46 0.16 -22.59 -12.54
C GLN A 46 1.68 -22.71 -12.75
N LEU A 47 2.48 -21.84 -12.13
CA LEU A 47 3.94 -21.93 -12.18
C LEU A 47 4.48 -23.17 -11.45
N GLN A 48 3.84 -23.56 -10.34
CA GLN A 48 4.22 -24.76 -9.59
C GLN A 48 3.86 -26.03 -10.36
N GLU A 49 2.66 -26.11 -10.94
CA GLU A 49 2.20 -27.23 -11.78
C GLU A 49 3.08 -27.43 -13.00
N ALA A 50 3.53 -26.33 -13.62
CA ALA A 50 4.47 -26.37 -14.74
C ALA A 50 5.90 -26.76 -14.34
N GLY A 51 6.21 -26.84 -13.04
CA GLY A 51 7.54 -27.18 -12.53
C GLY A 51 8.61 -26.12 -12.81
N VAL A 52 8.21 -24.85 -12.96
CA VAL A 52 9.13 -23.75 -13.30
C VAL A 52 9.50 -22.87 -12.10
N LEU A 53 8.95 -23.13 -10.92
CA LEU A 53 9.41 -22.53 -9.68
C LEU A 53 10.68 -23.23 -9.20
N ALA A 54 11.76 -22.48 -9.04
CA ALA A 54 13.00 -23.00 -8.46
C ALA A 54 12.84 -23.23 -6.95
N ASP A 55 13.64 -24.15 -6.41
CA ASP A 55 13.79 -24.30 -4.95
C ASP A 55 14.18 -22.95 -4.33
N GLY A 56 13.52 -22.59 -3.23
CA GLY A 56 13.72 -21.28 -2.59
C GLY A 56 13.01 -20.10 -3.27
N ALA A 57 12.10 -20.33 -4.22
CA ALA A 57 11.36 -19.26 -4.89
C ALA A 57 10.69 -18.29 -3.90
N THR A 58 10.83 -16.99 -4.17
CA THR A 58 10.23 -15.92 -3.38
C THR A 58 9.21 -15.19 -4.22
N THR A 59 8.00 -14.99 -3.69
CA THR A 59 6.95 -14.20 -4.33
C THR A 59 6.48 -13.08 -3.41
N VAL A 60 6.18 -11.90 -3.98
CA VAL A 60 5.80 -10.72 -3.22
C VAL A 60 4.68 -9.98 -3.93
N ALA A 61 3.60 -9.68 -3.20
CA ALA A 61 2.55 -8.79 -3.66
C ALA A 61 2.66 -7.40 -3.00
N TYR A 62 2.30 -6.34 -3.70
CA TYR A 62 2.33 -4.97 -3.16
C TYR A 62 0.98 -4.56 -2.58
N SER A 63 1.04 -3.94 -1.40
CA SER A 63 -0.12 -3.39 -0.69
C SER A 63 0.18 -1.99 -0.17
N TYR A 64 -0.86 -1.33 0.34
CA TYR A 64 -0.81 -0.01 0.95
C TYR A 64 -1.87 0.05 2.05
N ILE A 65 -1.48 0.52 3.23
CA ILE A 65 -2.39 0.77 4.37
C ILE A 65 -2.65 2.26 4.52
N GLY A 66 -1.57 3.04 4.59
CA GLY A 66 -1.63 4.49 4.72
C GLY A 66 -2.02 5.00 6.11
N PRO A 67 -2.07 6.33 6.26
CA PRO A 67 -2.40 7.01 7.52
C PRO A 67 -3.89 6.89 7.90
N GLU A 68 -4.21 7.20 9.15
CA GLU A 68 -5.58 7.21 9.69
C GLU A 68 -6.55 8.04 8.85
N ILE A 69 -6.10 9.18 8.33
CA ILE A 69 -6.92 10.04 7.46
C ILE A 69 -7.38 9.33 6.18
N THR A 70 -6.71 8.27 5.76
CA THR A 70 -7.10 7.49 4.58
C THR A 70 -7.74 6.15 4.92
N HIS A 71 -7.82 5.75 6.20
CA HIS A 71 -8.38 4.46 6.62
C HIS A 71 -9.81 4.23 6.14
N PRO A 72 -10.74 5.21 6.16
CA PRO A 72 -12.09 5.02 5.65
C PRO A 72 -12.14 4.61 4.16
N ILE A 73 -11.12 4.97 3.38
CA ILE A 73 -10.99 4.56 1.98
C ILE A 73 -10.19 3.27 1.87
N TYR A 74 -9.00 3.20 2.47
CA TYR A 74 -8.02 2.13 2.21
C TYR A 74 -8.10 0.92 3.12
N LYS A 75 -8.43 1.10 4.39
CA LYS A 75 -8.36 0.05 5.40
C LYS A 75 -9.75 -0.49 5.74
N ASP A 76 -10.70 0.43 5.90
CA ASP A 76 -12.07 0.12 6.33
C ASP A 76 -13.05 0.08 5.15
N GLY A 77 -12.61 0.52 3.96
CA GLY A 77 -13.37 0.50 2.71
C GLY A 77 -13.27 -0.83 1.95
N THR A 78 -13.84 -0.86 0.73
CA THR A 78 -13.85 -2.06 -0.13
C THR A 78 -12.45 -2.58 -0.45
N ILE A 79 -11.50 -1.67 -0.71
CA ILE A 79 -10.12 -2.03 -1.00
C ILE A 79 -9.41 -2.63 0.21
N GLY A 80 -9.77 -2.22 1.43
CA GLY A 80 -9.24 -2.80 2.67
C GLY A 80 -9.66 -4.25 2.83
N GLN A 81 -10.91 -4.58 2.48
CA GLN A 81 -11.36 -5.96 2.43
C GLN A 81 -10.60 -6.79 1.40
N ALA A 82 -10.31 -6.22 0.23
CA ALA A 82 -9.46 -6.87 -0.76
C ALA A 82 -8.02 -7.05 -0.27
N LYS A 83 -7.46 -6.10 0.49
CA LYS A 83 -6.12 -6.26 1.10
C LYS A 83 -6.10 -7.31 2.20
N ASN A 84 -7.15 -7.41 3.01
CA ASN A 84 -7.30 -8.52 3.96
C ASN A 84 -7.32 -9.88 3.26
N ASP A 85 -7.94 -9.98 2.08
CA ASP A 85 -7.91 -11.18 1.25
C ASP A 85 -6.49 -11.47 0.73
N LEU A 86 -5.82 -10.46 0.18
CA LEU A 86 -4.43 -10.56 -0.28
C LEU A 86 -3.46 -11.03 0.82
N GLU A 87 -3.61 -10.52 2.05
CA GLU A 87 -2.81 -10.92 3.21
C GLU A 87 -3.05 -12.38 3.60
N LYS A 88 -4.30 -12.85 3.56
CA LYS A 88 -4.60 -14.28 3.78
C LYS A 88 -3.99 -15.16 2.70
N THR A 89 -4.03 -14.73 1.44
CA THR A 89 -3.41 -15.45 0.34
C THR A 89 -1.89 -15.55 0.52
N ALA A 90 -1.23 -14.50 1.00
CA ALA A 90 0.21 -14.55 1.27
C ALA A 90 0.57 -15.65 2.29
N ILE A 91 -0.23 -15.82 3.35
CA ILE A 91 -0.04 -16.90 4.33
C ILE A 91 -0.20 -18.26 3.65
N SER A 92 -1.27 -18.46 2.88
CA SER A 92 -1.51 -19.71 2.14
C SER A 92 -0.37 -20.05 1.18
N LEU A 93 0.08 -19.07 0.40
CA LEU A 93 1.18 -19.24 -0.56
C LEU A 93 2.50 -19.51 0.16
N ASN A 94 2.74 -18.87 1.31
CA ASN A 94 3.93 -19.13 2.09
C ASN A 94 3.95 -20.59 2.56
N ASP A 95 2.84 -21.10 3.08
CA ASP A 95 2.73 -22.50 3.50
C ASP A 95 2.88 -23.49 2.33
N GLN A 96 2.36 -23.15 1.15
CA GLN A 96 2.49 -23.94 -0.07
C GLN A 96 3.94 -24.02 -0.60
N LEU A 97 4.69 -22.92 -0.51
CA LEU A 97 6.05 -22.83 -1.03
C LEU A 97 7.12 -23.31 -0.05
N LYS A 98 6.83 -23.27 1.27
CA LYS A 98 7.74 -23.64 2.35
C LYS A 98 8.40 -25.02 2.22
N PRO A 99 7.72 -26.10 1.76
CA PRO A 99 8.34 -27.41 1.60
C PRO A 99 9.53 -27.44 0.63
N GLN A 100 9.55 -26.53 -0.37
CA GLN A 100 10.66 -26.36 -1.31
C GLN A 100 11.62 -25.23 -0.89
N GLY A 101 11.53 -24.78 0.37
CA GLY A 101 12.30 -23.65 0.90
C GLY A 101 11.84 -22.28 0.38
N GLY A 102 10.74 -22.21 -0.37
CA GLY A 102 10.19 -20.97 -0.88
C GLY A 102 9.42 -20.16 0.18
N ARG A 103 9.01 -18.95 -0.20
CA ARG A 103 8.40 -17.97 0.72
C ARG A 103 7.52 -16.97 -0.02
N ALA A 104 6.47 -16.50 0.64
CA ALA A 104 5.57 -15.48 0.12
C ALA A 104 5.38 -14.33 1.13
N PHE A 105 5.29 -13.09 0.62
CA PHE A 105 5.11 -11.89 1.44
C PHE A 105 4.15 -10.90 0.80
N VAL A 106 3.57 -10.03 1.62
CA VAL A 106 3.00 -8.76 1.16
C VAL A 106 3.96 -7.63 1.56
N SER A 107 4.35 -6.78 0.62
CA SER A 107 5.09 -5.56 0.93
C SER A 107 4.11 -4.41 1.08
N VAL A 108 3.98 -3.88 2.29
CA VAL A 108 3.21 -2.67 2.58
C VAL A 108 4.10 -1.48 2.27
N ASN A 109 3.77 -0.83 1.17
CA ASN A 109 4.60 0.20 0.55
C ASN A 109 4.18 1.61 0.99
N LYS A 110 5.10 2.58 0.91
CA LYS A 110 4.79 3.99 1.13
C LYS A 110 4.02 4.62 -0.03
N ALA A 111 3.27 5.66 0.26
CA ALA A 111 2.52 6.46 -0.70
C ALA A 111 3.45 7.11 -1.72
N LEU A 112 3.08 6.97 -2.99
CA LEU A 112 3.79 7.52 -4.13
C LEU A 112 2.80 7.98 -5.21
N VAL A 113 3.19 8.98 -6.01
CA VAL A 113 2.41 9.38 -7.17
C VAL A 113 2.53 8.30 -8.25
N THR A 114 1.40 7.69 -8.59
CA THR A 114 1.23 6.75 -9.70
C THR A 114 -0.07 7.08 -10.41
N GLN A 115 -0.29 6.53 -11.60
CA GLN A 115 -1.59 6.71 -12.29
C GLN A 115 -2.74 6.22 -11.41
N SER A 116 -2.59 5.07 -10.76
CA SER A 116 -3.58 4.51 -9.84
C SER A 116 -3.80 5.39 -8.60
N SER A 117 -2.73 5.87 -7.95
CA SER A 117 -2.87 6.66 -6.72
C SER A 117 -3.46 8.05 -6.99
N SER A 118 -3.23 8.60 -8.19
CA SER A 118 -3.79 9.89 -8.61
C SER A 118 -5.31 9.89 -8.81
N ALA A 119 -5.89 8.71 -9.07
CA ALA A 119 -7.33 8.54 -9.27
C ALA A 119 -8.10 8.40 -7.95
N ILE A 120 -7.40 8.18 -6.83
CA ILE A 120 -8.04 7.96 -5.53
C ILE A 120 -8.24 9.32 -4.86
N PRO A 121 -9.47 9.69 -4.47
CA PRO A 121 -9.71 10.96 -3.78
C PRO A 121 -8.89 11.08 -2.49
N VAL A 122 -8.60 12.31 -2.04
CA VAL A 122 -7.80 12.62 -0.83
C VAL A 122 -6.30 12.32 -0.98
N VAL A 123 -5.93 11.26 -1.69
CA VAL A 123 -4.55 10.74 -1.80
C VAL A 123 -3.57 11.72 -2.46
N PRO A 124 -3.88 12.41 -3.57
CA PRO A 124 -2.95 13.37 -4.16
C PRO A 124 -2.55 14.49 -3.20
N LEU A 125 -3.52 15.02 -2.44
CA LEU A 125 -3.25 16.07 -1.46
C LEU A 125 -2.41 15.53 -0.30
N TYR A 126 -2.68 14.30 0.14
CA TYR A 126 -1.91 13.65 1.20
C TYR A 126 -0.46 13.45 0.77
N ILE A 127 -0.23 12.92 -0.43
CA ILE A 127 1.09 12.70 -0.99
C ILE A 127 1.86 14.03 -1.10
N SER A 128 1.19 15.12 -1.46
CA SER A 128 1.81 16.45 -1.57
C SER A 128 2.35 16.91 -0.21
N ALA A 129 1.54 16.81 0.84
CA ALA A 129 1.96 17.11 2.22
C ALA A 129 3.08 16.17 2.70
N LEU A 130 2.90 14.86 2.51
CA LEU A 130 3.85 13.83 2.91
C LEU A 130 5.22 14.04 2.26
N TYR A 131 5.25 14.31 0.95
CA TYR A 131 6.51 14.51 0.23
C TYR A 131 7.28 15.69 0.79
N LYS A 132 6.60 16.80 1.10
CA LYS A 132 7.25 17.97 1.68
C LYS A 132 7.87 17.64 3.04
N VAL A 133 7.11 16.99 3.94
CA VAL A 133 7.58 16.60 5.27
C VAL A 133 8.74 15.60 5.20
N MET A 134 8.61 14.54 4.39
CA MET A 134 9.66 13.53 4.26
C MET A 134 10.92 14.09 3.61
N LYS A 135 10.82 15.04 2.67
CA LYS A 135 12.00 15.71 2.08
C LYS A 135 12.73 16.57 3.10
N GLU A 136 12.01 17.35 3.91
CA GLU A 136 12.61 18.15 4.99
C GLU A 136 13.31 17.30 6.05
N LYS A 137 12.85 16.06 6.24
CA LYS A 137 13.45 15.07 7.16
C LYS A 137 14.46 14.13 6.50
N GLU A 138 14.75 14.31 5.21
CA GLU A 138 15.65 13.45 4.42
C GLU A 138 15.23 11.96 4.37
N LEU A 139 13.92 11.68 4.44
CA LEU A 139 13.32 10.34 4.40
C LEU A 139 12.62 10.02 3.08
N HIS A 140 12.55 10.98 2.15
CA HIS A 140 11.77 10.80 0.94
C HIS A 140 12.38 9.76 0.00
N GLU A 141 11.60 8.74 -0.34
CA GLU A 141 11.92 7.75 -1.37
C GLU A 141 10.90 7.82 -2.52
N ASN A 142 11.40 7.64 -3.74
CA ASN A 142 10.62 7.35 -4.95
C ASN A 142 10.46 5.83 -5.17
N CYS A 143 9.84 5.41 -6.27
CA CYS A 143 9.61 3.99 -6.57
C CYS A 143 10.90 3.16 -6.52
N ILE A 144 11.97 3.61 -7.18
CA ILE A 144 13.19 2.81 -7.30
C ILE A 144 13.94 2.71 -5.97
N GLN A 145 13.99 3.79 -5.19
CA GLN A 145 14.61 3.77 -3.86
C GLN A 145 13.86 2.83 -2.92
N GLN A 146 12.54 2.89 -2.96
CA GLN A 146 11.69 2.02 -2.15
C GLN A 146 11.89 0.54 -2.50
N MET A 147 11.91 0.20 -3.79
CA MET A 147 12.16 -1.18 -4.23
C MET A 147 13.58 -1.62 -3.89
N TYR A 148 14.57 -0.73 -4.03
CA TYR A 148 15.93 -1.04 -3.59
C TYR A 148 15.97 -1.39 -2.10
N ARG A 149 15.31 -0.62 -1.24
CA ARG A 149 15.25 -0.91 0.20
C ARG A 149 14.52 -2.22 0.50
N LEU A 150 13.40 -2.50 -0.18
CA LEU A 150 12.71 -3.80 -0.07
C LEU A 150 13.65 -4.97 -0.38
N PHE A 151 14.36 -4.92 -1.50
CA PHE A 151 15.25 -6.00 -1.90
C PHE A 151 16.50 -6.11 -1.01
N ALA A 152 17.25 -5.01 -0.86
CA ALA A 152 18.54 -5.00 -0.18
C ALA A 152 18.41 -5.05 1.35
N GLY A 153 17.38 -4.41 1.91
CA GLY A 153 17.18 -4.28 3.35
C GLY A 153 16.29 -5.36 3.97
N HIS A 154 15.34 -5.91 3.20
CA HIS A 154 14.35 -6.86 3.74
C HIS A 154 14.48 -8.26 3.14
N LEU A 155 14.39 -8.42 1.81
CA LEU A 155 14.33 -9.75 1.19
C LEU A 155 15.69 -10.46 1.13
N TYR A 156 16.76 -9.72 0.88
CA TYR A 156 18.10 -10.26 0.58
C TYR A 156 19.19 -9.56 1.39
N ASN A 157 18.94 -9.31 2.66
CA ASN A 157 19.86 -8.62 3.58
C ASN A 157 20.99 -9.51 4.16
N GLY A 158 21.10 -10.75 3.70
CA GLY A 158 22.07 -11.74 4.21
C GLY A 158 21.58 -12.54 5.43
N GLY A 159 20.36 -12.31 5.91
CA GLY A 159 19.69 -13.06 6.98
C GLY A 159 18.25 -13.44 6.62
N GLU A 160 17.42 -13.65 7.65
CA GLU A 160 15.98 -13.88 7.46
C GLU A 160 15.29 -12.62 6.93
N ALA A 161 14.23 -12.83 6.16
CA ALA A 161 13.44 -11.72 5.63
C ALA A 161 12.82 -10.94 6.78
N ALA A 162 13.03 -9.62 6.79
CA ALA A 162 12.47 -8.73 7.80
C ALA A 162 10.98 -8.43 7.51
N ALA A 163 10.13 -9.38 7.88
CA ALA A 163 8.67 -9.29 7.86
C ALA A 163 8.11 -9.34 9.29
N ASP A 164 6.90 -8.81 9.48
CA ASP A 164 6.16 -8.99 10.72
C ASP A 164 5.57 -10.41 10.85
N GLY A 165 4.91 -10.69 11.97
CA GLY A 165 4.33 -12.00 12.26
C GLY A 165 3.21 -12.44 11.29
N SER A 166 2.77 -11.56 10.39
CA SER A 166 1.72 -11.81 9.38
C SER A 166 2.28 -11.90 7.96
N HIS A 167 3.60 -12.07 7.79
CA HIS A 167 4.28 -12.07 6.48
C HIS A 167 4.19 -10.73 5.74
N LEU A 168 4.02 -9.63 6.48
CA LEU A 168 4.03 -8.29 5.92
C LEU A 168 5.41 -7.65 6.06
N ILE A 169 5.97 -7.19 4.95
CA ILE A 169 7.18 -6.37 4.95
C ILE A 169 6.76 -4.91 5.00
N ARG A 170 7.19 -4.20 6.05
CA ARG A 170 6.85 -2.78 6.28
C ARG A 170 7.89 -1.88 5.65
N ILE A 171 7.60 -1.42 4.43
CA ILE A 171 8.40 -0.42 3.71
C ILE A 171 7.80 0.99 3.91
N ASP A 172 6.57 1.08 4.37
CA ASP A 172 5.92 2.30 4.84
C ASP A 172 6.43 2.77 6.22
N ASP A 173 7.37 2.07 6.84
CA ASP A 173 7.92 2.36 8.17
C ASP A 173 8.36 3.82 8.36
N TRP A 174 9.03 4.43 7.38
CA TRP A 174 9.45 5.83 7.45
C TRP A 174 8.29 6.80 7.27
N GLU A 175 7.30 6.45 6.44
CA GLU A 175 6.08 7.23 6.30
C GLU A 175 5.32 7.23 7.61
N MET A 176 5.16 6.06 8.24
CA MET A 176 4.34 5.84 9.42
C MET A 176 5.00 6.28 10.74
N ARG A 177 6.20 6.90 10.70
CA ARG A 177 6.79 7.51 11.88
C ARG A 177 5.87 8.57 12.49
N GLU A 178 5.76 8.57 13.82
CA GLU A 178 4.91 9.51 14.56
C GLU A 178 5.23 10.97 14.22
N ASP A 179 6.51 11.33 14.15
CA ASP A 179 6.96 12.70 13.85
C ASP A 179 6.72 13.12 12.39
N VAL A 180 6.55 12.15 11.48
CA VAL A 180 6.16 12.41 10.09
C VAL A 180 4.65 12.60 10.03
N GLN A 181 3.87 11.68 10.58
CA GLN A 181 2.41 11.74 10.53
C GLN A 181 1.85 12.97 11.28
N ALA A 182 2.41 13.31 12.44
CA ALA A 182 2.00 14.50 13.19
C ALA A 182 2.18 15.79 12.37
N GLU A 183 3.33 15.95 11.70
CA GLU A 183 3.60 17.13 10.89
C GLU A 183 2.78 17.13 9.59
N VAL A 184 2.53 15.97 8.97
CA VAL A 184 1.62 15.86 7.82
C VAL A 184 0.21 16.29 8.21
N MET A 185 -0.29 15.84 9.37
CA MET A 185 -1.62 16.22 9.87
C MET A 185 -1.72 17.70 10.21
N ARG A 186 -0.67 18.29 10.81
CA ARG A 186 -0.60 19.73 11.04
C ARG A 186 -0.73 20.52 9.73
N ARG A 187 0.03 20.12 8.70
CA ARG A 187 -0.07 20.75 7.37
C ARG A 187 -1.43 20.51 6.74
N TRP A 188 -1.97 19.29 6.82
CA TRP A 188 -3.28 18.95 6.29
C TRP A 188 -4.38 19.91 6.76
N THR A 189 -4.39 20.26 8.05
CA THR A 189 -5.37 21.22 8.59
C THR A 189 -5.24 22.62 7.99
N GLU A 190 -4.04 23.02 7.60
CA GLU A 190 -3.72 24.34 7.03
C GLU A 190 -3.86 24.39 5.51
N LEU A 191 -3.92 23.24 4.81
CA LEU A 191 -3.93 23.17 3.34
C LEU A 191 -5.21 23.75 2.74
N GLU A 192 -5.04 24.77 1.90
CA GLU A 192 -6.05 25.45 1.11
C GLU A 192 -5.48 25.68 -0.30
N THR A 193 -6.34 25.91 -1.31
CA THR A 193 -5.91 26.09 -2.71
C THR A 193 -4.74 27.07 -2.87
N ASP A 194 -4.73 28.15 -2.10
CA ASP A 194 -3.73 29.22 -2.20
C ASP A 194 -2.35 28.86 -1.61
N ASN A 195 -2.23 27.77 -0.85
CA ASN A 195 -1.00 27.40 -0.14
C ASN A 195 -0.51 25.96 -0.41
N VAL A 196 -1.14 25.27 -1.37
CA VAL A 196 -0.65 23.98 -1.87
C VAL A 196 0.66 24.08 -2.68
N PRO A 197 0.83 25.07 -3.59
CA PRO A 197 2.08 25.23 -4.34
C PRO A 197 3.29 25.54 -3.44
#